data_AF-A0A836Q2M8-F1
#
_entry.id   AF-A0A836Q2M8-F1
#
_cell.length_a   1.000
_cell.length_b   1.000
_cell.length_c   1.000
_cell.angle_alpha   90.00
_cell.angle_beta   90.00
_cell.angle_gamma   90.00
#
_symmetry.space_group_name_H-M   'P 1'
#
loop_
_entity.id
_entity.type
_entity.pdbx_description
1 polymer ?
#
loop_
_entity_poly.entity_id
_entity_poly.type
_entity_poly.pdbx_seq_one_letter_code
_entity_poly.pdbx_strand_id
1 'polypeptide(L)'
;MANDNKTDSAMDKMPADCSNCKRPLCLRQQVMNLTVGNTDEMFCLECLGKESDRKPVEVLLTLKGYALGRECFAKEWRRYKGVEDCPDRQGCFPNQCFSEP
;
A
#
# COMPACT_ATOMS: atom_id res chain seq x y z
N MET A 1 33.41 13.83 3.98
CA MET A 1 32.36 12.98 4.59
C MET A 1 31.09 13.27 3.83
N ALA A 2 30.75 12.45 2.84
CA ALA A 2 29.50 12.61 2.10
C ALA A 2 29.07 11.22 1.66
N ASN A 3 27.92 10.78 2.16
CA ASN A 3 27.09 9.77 1.52
C ASN A 3 25.70 9.88 2.18
N ASP A 4 25.09 11.05 2.02
CA ASP A 4 23.64 11.19 2.12
C ASP A 4 23.03 10.51 0.89
N ASN A 5 23.01 9.17 0.89
CA ASN A 5 22.23 8.40 -0.05
C ASN A 5 20.77 8.42 0.45
N LYS A 6 20.17 9.62 0.42
CA LYS A 6 18.73 9.78 0.57
C LYS A 6 18.13 9.28 -0.75
N THR A 7 17.89 7.98 -0.82
CA THR A 7 17.16 7.39 -1.93
C THR A 7 15.74 7.94 -1.84
N ASP A 8 15.48 9.06 -2.52
CA ASP A 8 14.12 9.57 -2.77
C ASP A 8 13.36 8.42 -3.43
N SER A 9 12.56 7.70 -2.64
CA SER A 9 11.72 6.66 -3.21
C SER A 9 10.54 7.34 -3.87
N ALA A 10 10.07 6.80 -5.00
CA ALA A 10 8.84 7.27 -5.64
C ALA A 10 7.67 7.34 -4.65
N MET A 11 7.69 6.52 -3.60
CA MET A 11 6.71 6.49 -2.51
C MET A 11 6.69 7.77 -1.65
N ASP A 12 7.82 8.45 -1.49
CA ASP A 12 7.94 9.55 -0.51
C ASP A 12 7.17 10.82 -0.94
N LYS A 13 6.72 10.87 -2.20
CA LYS A 13 5.90 11.95 -2.77
C LYS A 13 4.44 11.55 -3.02
N MET A 14 4.07 10.31 -2.71
CA MET A 14 2.73 9.80 -3.00
C MET A 14 1.70 10.35 -2.00
N PRO A 15 0.44 10.54 -2.42
CA PRO A 15 -0.64 10.90 -1.50
C PRO A 15 -0.73 9.91 -0.33
N ALA A 16 -0.75 10.45 0.89
CA ALA A 16 -0.88 9.67 2.11
C ALA A 16 -2.35 9.46 2.54
N ASP A 17 -3.30 10.03 1.81
CA ASP A 17 -4.73 9.95 2.10
C ASP A 17 -5.50 9.42 0.90
N CYS A 18 -6.59 8.70 1.16
CA CYS A 18 -7.51 8.23 0.14
C CYS A 18 -8.17 9.41 -0.59
N SER A 19 -8.05 9.49 -1.90
CA SER A 19 -8.66 10.54 -2.72
C SER A 19 -10.17 10.63 -2.56
N ASN A 20 -10.84 9.50 -2.33
CA ASN A 20 -12.30 9.45 -2.15
C ASN A 20 -12.74 9.73 -0.71
N CYS A 21 -12.36 8.88 0.25
CA CYS A 21 -12.89 8.95 1.63
C CYS A 21 -11.97 9.66 2.63
N LYS A 22 -10.82 10.17 2.18
CA LYS A 22 -9.84 10.92 2.99
C LYS A 22 -9.25 10.16 4.20
N ARG A 23 -9.43 8.84 4.27
CA ARG A 23 -8.76 8.02 5.28
C ARG A 23 -7.26 7.93 4.99
N PRO A 24 -6.41 7.89 6.03
CA PRO A 24 -4.97 7.76 5.86
C PRO A 24 -4.61 6.40 5.29
N LEU A 25 -3.57 6.36 4.47
CA LEU A 25 -3.05 5.19 3.79
C LEU A 25 -1.69 4.81 4.35
N CYS A 26 -1.46 3.53 4.55
CA CYS A 26 -0.11 3.04 4.83
C CYS A 26 0.71 2.91 3.55
N LEU A 27 2.04 2.78 3.71
CA LEU A 27 2.96 2.55 2.60
C LEU A 27 2.54 1.35 1.73
N ARG A 28 2.08 0.25 2.34
CA ARG A 28 1.63 -0.94 1.59
C ARG A 28 0.39 -0.68 0.75
N GLN A 29 -0.55 0.14 1.22
CA GLN A 29 -1.70 0.55 0.42
C GLN A 29 -1.29 1.47 -0.73
N GLN A 30 -0.31 2.35 -0.54
CA GLN A 30 0.26 3.13 -1.64
C GLN A 30 0.93 2.21 -2.67
N VAL A 31 1.71 1.20 -2.24
CA VAL A 31 2.30 0.21 -3.16
C VAL A 31 1.21 -0.52 -3.95
N MET A 32 0.11 -0.93 -3.31
CA MET A 32 -1.03 -1.57 -4.00
C MET A 32 -1.69 -0.67 -5.03
N ASN A 33 -1.79 0.63 -4.77
CA ASN A 33 -2.32 1.55 -5.77
C ASN A 33 -1.41 1.59 -7.01
N LEU A 34 -0.10 1.62 -6.81
CA LEU A 34 0.85 1.53 -7.92
C LEU A 34 0.73 0.23 -8.71
N THR A 35 0.40 -0.90 -8.06
CA THR A 35 0.22 -2.17 -8.78
C THR A 35 -0.99 -2.18 -9.71
N VAL A 36 -1.98 -1.34 -9.44
CA VAL A 36 -3.17 -1.15 -10.31
C VAL A 36 -3.07 0.09 -11.20
N GLY A 37 -1.91 0.76 -11.23
CA GLY A 37 -1.64 1.90 -12.12
C GLY A 37 -2.04 3.27 -11.56
N ASN A 38 -2.45 3.35 -10.30
CA ASN A 38 -2.82 4.61 -9.65
C ASN A 38 -1.55 5.36 -9.19
N THR A 39 -1.26 6.50 -9.82
CA THR A 39 -0.06 7.32 -9.54
C THR A 39 -0.36 8.71 -8.98
N ASP A 40 -1.49 9.31 -9.38
CA ASP A 40 -1.86 10.67 -8.97
C ASP A 40 -2.90 10.69 -7.85
N GLU A 41 -3.75 9.66 -7.83
CA GLU A 41 -4.78 9.45 -6.82
C GLU A 41 -4.52 8.12 -6.11
N MET A 42 -4.77 8.09 -4.81
CA MET A 42 -4.57 6.88 -4.02
C MET A 42 -5.87 6.51 -3.33
N PHE A 43 -6.16 5.21 -3.23
CA PHE A 43 -7.42 4.73 -2.67
C PHE A 43 -7.18 3.72 -1.57
N CYS A 44 -7.97 3.80 -0.50
CA CYS A 44 -7.97 2.76 0.53
C CYS A 44 -8.61 1.47 -0.02
N LEU A 45 -8.38 0.35 0.67
CA LEU A 45 -8.93 -0.96 0.28
C LEU A 45 -10.46 -0.96 0.15
N GLU A 46 -11.17 -0.18 0.96
CA GLU A 46 -12.62 -0.04 0.84
C GLU A 46 -13.05 0.63 -0.46
N CYS A 47 -12.33 1.67 -0.89
CA CYS A 47 -12.64 2.38 -2.12
C CYS A 47 -12.26 1.56 -3.36
N LEU A 48 -11.08 0.93 -3.35
CA LEU A 48 -10.67 -0.01 -4.41
C LEU A 48 -11.64 -1.20 -4.52
N GLY A 49 -12.13 -1.71 -3.39
CA GLY A 49 -13.13 -2.78 -3.36
C GLY A 49 -14.44 -2.36 -4.03
N LYS A 50 -14.94 -1.16 -3.72
CA LYS A 50 -16.19 -0.64 -4.33
C LYS A 50 -16.07 -0.47 -5.85
N GLU A 51 -14.94 0.01 -6.35
CA GLU A 51 -14.72 0.20 -7.80
C GLU A 51 -14.64 -1.13 -8.57
N SER A 52 -14.19 -2.19 -7.89
CA SER A 52 -13.99 -3.51 -8.49
C SER A 52 -15.05 -4.55 -8.11
N ASP A 53 -16.12 -4.13 -7.41
CA ASP A 53 -17.15 -5.01 -6.82
C ASP A 53 -16.56 -6.17 -6.01
N ARG A 54 -15.56 -5.88 -5.19
CA ARG A 54 -14.83 -6.84 -4.35
C ARG A 54 -14.82 -6.44 -2.89
N LYS A 55 -14.66 -7.43 -2.02
CA LYS A 55 -14.45 -7.13 -0.60
C LYS A 55 -13.05 -6.52 -0.41
N PRO A 56 -12.88 -5.59 0.54
CA PRO A 56 -11.59 -4.93 0.78
C PRO A 56 -10.44 -5.92 1.07
N VAL A 57 -10.75 -7.01 1.79
CA VAL A 57 -9.78 -8.08 2.10
C VAL A 57 -9.37 -8.89 0.86
N GLU A 58 -10.28 -9.08 -0.11
CA GLU A 58 -9.96 -9.78 -1.35
C GLU A 58 -9.04 -8.95 -2.23
N VAL A 59 -9.28 -7.63 -2.28
CA VAL A 59 -8.38 -6.66 -2.92
C VAL A 59 -6.99 -6.74 -2.29
N LEU A 60 -6.91 -6.69 -0.95
CA LEU A 60 -5.65 -6.83 -0.23
C LEU A 60 -4.88 -8.09 -0.64
N LEU A 61 -5.50 -9.26 -0.56
CA LEU A 61 -4.82 -10.53 -0.86
C LEU A 61 -4.35 -10.60 -2.32
N THR A 62 -5.19 -10.14 -3.25
CA THR A 62 -4.86 -10.10 -4.68
C THR A 62 -3.66 -9.20 -4.96
N LEU A 63 -3.70 -7.96 -4.47
CA LEU A 63 -2.67 -6.97 -4.75
C LEU A 63 -1.38 -7.24 -3.97
N LYS A 64 -1.47 -7.82 -2.77
CA LYS A 64 -0.32 -8.33 -2.02
C LYS A 64 0.45 -9.38 -2.83
N GLY A 65 -0.24 -10.38 -3.35
CA GLY A 65 0.39 -11.43 -4.17
C GLY A 65 1.08 -10.85 -5.40
N TYR A 66 0.43 -9.91 -6.08
CA TYR A 66 1.01 -9.22 -7.22
C TYR A 66 2.23 -8.37 -6.85
N ALA A 67 2.15 -7.59 -5.76
CA ALA A 67 3.24 -6.73 -5.29
C ALA A 67 4.47 -7.56 -4.89
N LEU A 68 4.28 -8.67 -4.18
CA LEU A 68 5.38 -9.52 -3.73
C LEU A 68 6.00 -10.33 -4.87
N GLY A 69 5.24 -10.63 -5.93
CA GLY A 69 5.74 -11.32 -7.12
C GLY A 69 6.61 -10.46 -8.05
N ARG A 70 6.74 -9.15 -7.80
CA ARG A 70 7.52 -8.23 -8.65
C ARG A 70 8.50 -7.43 -7.81
N GLU A 71 9.79 -7.56 -8.12
CA GLU A 71 10.88 -7.00 -7.31
C GLU A 71 10.74 -5.48 -7.06
N CYS A 72 10.28 -4.72 -8.07
CA CYS A 72 10.10 -3.28 -7.98
C CYS A 72 9.09 -2.86 -6.90
N PHE A 73 8.03 -3.64 -6.68
CA PHE A 73 7.03 -3.39 -5.64
C PHE A 73 7.42 -4.07 -4.33
N ALA A 74 7.99 -5.27 -4.41
CA ALA A 74 8.41 -6.04 -3.24
C ALA A 74 9.46 -5.31 -2.39
N LYS A 75 10.41 -4.59 -3.01
CA LYS A 75 11.40 -3.80 -2.28
C LYS A 75 10.74 -2.71 -1.42
N GLU A 76 9.73 -2.01 -1.98
CA GLU A 76 9.03 -0.92 -1.28
C GLU A 76 8.10 -1.49 -0.21
N TRP A 77 7.41 -2.58 -0.52
CA TRP A 77 6.54 -3.29 0.42
C TRP A 77 7.27 -3.70 1.71
N ARG A 78 8.53 -4.16 1.59
CA ARG A 78 9.35 -4.62 2.72
C ARG A 78 9.95 -3.48 3.57
N ARG A 79 9.91 -2.22 3.10
CA ARG A 79 10.32 -1.05 3.92
C ARG A 79 9.41 -0.90 5.15
N TYR A 80 8.19 -1.42 5.05
CA TYR A 80 7.17 -1.36 6.08
C TYR A 80 7.13 -2.66 6.90
N LYS A 81 7.64 -2.61 8.13
CA LYS A 81 8.01 -3.83 8.88
C LYS A 81 6.93 -4.36 9.80
N GLY A 82 6.00 -3.52 10.28
CA GLY A 82 5.02 -3.97 11.26
C GLY A 82 3.70 -3.18 11.28
N VAL A 83 2.76 -3.69 12.07
CA VAL A 83 1.39 -3.14 12.22
C VAL A 83 1.41 -1.79 12.93
N GLU A 84 2.45 -1.52 13.70
CA GLU A 84 2.71 -0.26 14.39
C GLU A 84 2.74 0.95 13.44
N ASP A 85 3.14 0.72 12.19
CA ASP A 85 3.23 1.78 11.19
C ASP A 85 1.85 2.08 10.54
N CYS A 86 0.80 1.28 10.82
CA CYS A 86 -0.52 1.41 10.17
C CYS A 86 -1.34 2.57 10.74
N PRO A 87 -1.70 3.57 9.92
CA PRO A 87 -2.48 4.71 10.37
C PRO A 87 -3.97 4.35 10.57
N ASP A 88 -4.46 3.31 9.89
CA ASP A 88 -5.80 2.73 10.09
C ASP A 88 -5.71 1.22 10.33
N ARG A 89 -5.72 0.82 11.61
CA ARG A 89 -5.61 -0.59 12.02
C ARG A 89 -6.85 -1.42 11.68
N GLN A 90 -8.02 -0.80 11.57
CA GLN A 90 -9.26 -1.52 11.27
C GLN A 90 -9.41 -1.76 9.76
N GLY A 91 -9.07 -0.75 8.95
CA GLY A 91 -9.14 -0.84 7.48
C GLY A 91 -7.99 -1.58 6.79
N CYS A 92 -6.87 -1.84 7.48
CA CYS A 92 -5.68 -2.47 6.89
C CYS A 92 -5.62 -4.00 6.98
N PHE A 93 -6.55 -4.67 7.69
CA PHE A 93 -6.57 -6.12 7.89
C PHE A 93 -5.18 -6.70 8.27
N PRO A 94 -4.60 -6.30 9.41
CA PRO A 94 -3.20 -6.55 9.73
C PRO A 94 -2.81 -8.04 9.68
N ASN A 95 -3.68 -8.93 10.16
CA ASN A 95 -3.41 -10.38 10.14
C ASN A 95 -3.19 -10.90 8.72
N GLN A 96 -3.98 -10.44 7.75
CA GLN A 96 -3.89 -10.82 6.34
C GLN A 96 -2.76 -10.07 5.62
N CYS A 97 -2.56 -8.79 5.95
CA CYS A 97 -1.52 -7.96 5.33
C CYS A 97 -0.11 -8.47 5.66
N PHE A 98 0.10 -8.94 6.90
CA PHE A 98 1.40 -9.41 7.40
C PHE A 98 1.57 -10.93 7.40
N SER A 99 0.57 -11.72 6.97
CA SER A 99 0.77 -13.16 6.78
C SER A 99 1.84 -13.43 5.73
N GLU A 100 2.38 -14.65 5.69
CA GLU A 100 3.13 -15.10 4.52
C GLU A 100 2.22 -15.08 3.27
N PRO A 101 2.78 -14.80 2.07
CA PRO A 101 2.04 -14.82 0.81
C PRO A 101 1.56 -16.22 0.42
#